data_AF-W4HDW3-F1
#
_entry.id   AF-W4HDW3-F1
#
_cell.length_a   1.000
_cell.length_b   1.000
_cell.length_c   1.000
_cell.angle_alpha   90.00
_cell.angle_beta   90.00
_cell.angle_gamma   90.00
#
_symmetry.space_group_name_H-M   'P 1'
#
loop_
_entity.id
_entity.type
_entity.pdbx_description
1 polymer ?
#
loop_
_entity_poly.entity_id
_entity_poly.type
_entity_poly.pdbx_seq_one_letter_code
_entity_poly.pdbx_strand_id
1 'polypeptide(L)'
;MNWFADNSTLIQTFTAIATALIWAVYLQMLLSGVFRQRRPSLSINRGSGEGLEAQVILSNLGYEPIYVQDLLVTLDVEGDGVHTYYVTDRRELSSDQIAQSLGGTTQGPLKMGDYISLGTVRGILSRGAPYFTDDKVLKLNEITFIVLGTAHKPGGARKTYRVVQGGDEVEHLKPTRLDTERLSARACRRIHAEQGSDV
;
A
#
# COMPACT_ATOMS: atom_id res chain seq x y z
N MET A 1 59.33 33.54 -13.94
CA MET A 1 58.66 32.43 -13.22
C MET A 1 57.59 32.94 -12.22
N ASN A 2 57.00 34.14 -12.37
CA ASN A 2 56.09 34.71 -11.35
C ASN A 2 54.60 34.65 -11.70
N TRP A 3 54.22 34.22 -12.90
CA TRP A 3 52.81 34.17 -13.33
C TRP A 3 51.93 33.26 -12.45
N PHE A 4 52.49 32.14 -11.98
CA PHE A 4 51.82 31.22 -11.06
C PHE A 4 51.62 31.82 -9.67
N ALA A 5 52.53 32.70 -9.22
CA ALA A 5 52.40 33.37 -7.93
C ALA A 5 51.30 34.44 -7.98
N ASP A 6 51.28 35.27 -9.04
CA ASP A 6 50.31 36.36 -9.22
C ASP A 6 48.87 35.86 -9.44
N ASN A 7 48.71 34.67 -10.04
CA ASN A 7 47.39 34.07 -10.31
C ASN A 7 47.05 32.91 -9.36
N SER A 8 47.88 32.66 -8.34
CA SER A 8 47.71 31.55 -7.40
C SER A 8 46.35 31.56 -6.72
N THR A 9 45.85 32.75 -6.34
CA THR A 9 44.52 32.92 -5.73
C THR A 9 43.39 32.53 -6.68
N LEU A 10 43.49 32.90 -7.97
CA LEU A 10 42.49 32.51 -8.97
C LEU A 10 42.48 30.99 -9.17
N ILE A 11 43.66 30.39 -9.32
CA ILE A 11 43.80 28.93 -9.50
C ILE A 11 43.25 28.18 -8.27
N GLN A 12 43.56 28.64 -7.05
CA GLN A 12 43.02 28.07 -5.81
C GLN A 12 41.50 28.21 -5.74
N THR A 13 40.94 29.36 -6.10
CA THR A 13 39.49 29.61 -6.12
C THR A 13 38.79 28.67 -7.10
N PHE A 14 39.31 28.53 -8.33
CA PHE A 14 38.76 27.60 -9.31
C PHE A 14 38.87 26.15 -8.85
N THR A 15 39.99 25.77 -8.23
CA THR A 15 40.18 24.42 -7.69
C THR A 15 39.19 24.13 -6.55
N ALA A 16 38.94 25.10 -5.67
CA ALA A 16 37.96 24.98 -4.60
C ALA A 16 36.53 24.84 -5.15
N ILE A 17 36.16 25.65 -6.16
CA ILE A 17 34.86 25.56 -6.84
C ILE A 17 34.70 24.19 -7.53
N ALA A 18 35.72 23.74 -8.27
CA ALA A 18 35.70 22.44 -8.94
C ALA A 18 35.55 21.29 -7.94
N THR A 19 36.28 21.34 -6.82
CA THR A 19 36.19 20.36 -5.75
C THR A 19 34.79 20.37 -5.12
N ALA A 20 34.23 21.56 -4.85
CA ALA A 20 32.87 21.70 -4.32
C ALA A 20 31.80 21.15 -5.27
N LEU A 21 31.96 21.34 -6.59
CA LEU A 21 31.06 20.77 -7.60
C LEU A 21 31.12 19.24 -7.62
N ILE A 22 32.31 18.65 -7.53
CA ILE A 22 32.48 17.19 -7.42
C ILE A 22 31.73 16.67 -6.18
N TRP A 23 31.92 17.32 -5.03
CA TRP A 23 31.18 16.97 -3.81
C TRP A 23 29.67 17.14 -3.94
N ALA A 24 29.19 18.17 -4.64
CA ALA A 24 27.77 18.37 -4.90
C ALA A 24 27.19 17.24 -5.75
N VAL A 25 27.91 16.78 -6.78
CA VAL A 25 27.51 15.63 -7.61
C VAL A 25 27.47 14.34 -6.76
N TYR A 26 28.49 14.09 -5.95
CA TYR A 26 28.51 12.93 -5.03
C TYR A 26 27.35 12.98 -4.04
N LEU A 27 27.08 14.15 -3.44
CA LEU A 27 25.96 14.33 -2.52
C LEU A 27 24.62 14.09 -3.22
N GLN A 28 24.45 14.61 -4.43
CA GLN A 28 23.24 14.38 -5.22
C GLN A 28 23.03 12.89 -5.53
N MET A 29 24.10 12.17 -5.90
CA MET A 29 24.04 10.73 -6.18
C MET A 29 23.66 9.93 -4.93
N LEU A 30 24.28 10.25 -3.78
CA LEU A 30 23.99 9.62 -2.50
C LEU A 30 22.53 9.88 -2.08
N LEU A 31 22.09 11.13 -2.10
CA LEU A 31 20.72 11.51 -1.75
C LEU A 31 19.70 10.82 -2.66
N SER A 32 19.96 10.78 -3.97
CA SER A 32 19.06 10.11 -4.93
C SER A 32 18.92 8.62 -4.63
N GLY A 33 20.01 7.95 -4.28
CA GLY A 33 20.00 6.54 -3.85
C GLY A 33 19.17 6.34 -2.58
N VAL A 34 19.42 7.14 -1.55
CA VAL A 34 18.72 7.06 -0.26
C VAL A 34 17.22 7.33 -0.42
N PHE A 35 16.84 8.34 -1.21
CA PHE A 35 15.43 8.68 -1.44
C PHE A 35 14.68 7.66 -2.29
N ARG A 36 15.38 6.90 -3.14
CA ARG A 36 14.82 5.79 -3.90
C ARG A 36 14.61 4.55 -3.02
N GLN A 37 15.56 4.27 -2.12
CA GLN A 37 15.57 3.06 -1.31
C GLN A 37 14.63 3.11 -0.10
N ARG A 38 14.39 4.29 0.49
CA ARG A 38 13.57 4.44 1.72
C ARG A 38 12.06 4.53 1.50
N ARG A 39 11.54 4.22 0.31
CA ARG A 39 10.09 4.30 0.06
C ARG A 39 9.44 2.96 0.40
N PRO A 40 8.60 2.86 1.43
CA PRO A 40 7.86 1.63 1.69
C PRO A 40 6.98 1.35 0.48
N SER A 41 7.21 0.20 -0.15
CA SER A 41 6.49 -0.25 -1.33
C SER A 41 5.64 -1.43 -0.93
N LEU A 42 4.50 -1.15 -0.32
CA LEU A 42 3.48 -2.18 -0.13
C LEU A 42 2.84 -2.50 -1.48
N SER A 43 2.68 -3.80 -1.77
CA SER A 43 2.00 -4.28 -2.97
C SER A 43 0.79 -5.12 -2.57
N ILE A 44 -0.35 -4.82 -3.16
CA ILE A 44 -1.58 -5.58 -2.99
C ILE A 44 -1.85 -6.28 -4.32
N ASN A 45 -1.87 -7.60 -4.29
CA ASN A 45 -2.10 -8.41 -5.48
C ASN A 45 -3.19 -9.45 -5.21
N ARG A 46 -3.88 -9.82 -6.29
CA ARG A 46 -4.75 -11.00 -6.31
C ARG A 46 -3.89 -12.25 -6.45
N GLY A 47 -4.03 -13.17 -5.50
CA GLY A 47 -3.43 -14.50 -5.51
C GLY A 47 -4.30 -15.52 -6.25
N SER A 48 -4.25 -16.78 -5.78
CA SER A 48 -5.02 -17.89 -6.35
C SER A 48 -6.53 -17.70 -6.17
N GLY A 49 -7.32 -18.27 -7.08
CA GLY A 49 -8.78 -18.20 -7.11
C GLY A 49 -9.32 -17.17 -8.10
N GLU A 50 -10.62 -17.27 -8.35
CA GLU A 50 -11.35 -16.43 -9.31
C GLU A 50 -12.51 -15.71 -8.62
N GLY A 51 -13.02 -14.66 -9.27
CA GLY A 51 -14.13 -13.87 -8.75
C GLY A 51 -13.95 -13.43 -7.29
N LEU A 52 -14.94 -13.77 -6.47
CA LEU A 52 -14.98 -13.47 -5.03
C LEU A 52 -14.13 -14.44 -4.20
N GLU A 53 -13.83 -15.63 -4.71
CA GLU A 53 -12.98 -16.60 -4.00
C GLU A 53 -11.49 -16.32 -4.20
N ALA A 54 -11.15 -15.32 -5.00
CA ALA A 54 -9.78 -14.89 -5.19
C ALA A 54 -9.15 -14.42 -3.87
N GLN A 55 -7.99 -14.98 -3.54
CA GLN A 55 -7.20 -14.58 -2.39
C GLN A 55 -6.58 -13.20 -2.64
N VAL A 56 -6.55 -12.33 -1.63
CA VAL A 56 -5.84 -11.06 -1.69
C VAL A 56 -4.61 -11.14 -0.79
N ILE A 57 -3.46 -10.83 -1.35
CA ILE A 57 -2.18 -10.82 -0.64
C ILE A 57 -1.63 -9.40 -0.53
N LEU A 58 -1.05 -9.10 0.62
CA LEU A 58 -0.27 -7.91 0.86
C LEU A 58 1.19 -8.31 1.03
N SER A 59 2.07 -7.70 0.25
CA SER A 59 3.53 -7.94 0.31
C SER A 59 4.27 -6.65 0.61
N ASN A 60 5.32 -6.72 1.42
CA ASN A 60 6.22 -5.60 1.64
C ASN A 60 7.42 -5.70 0.70
N LEU A 61 7.43 -4.90 -0.37
CA LEU A 61 8.55 -4.76 -1.30
C LEU A 61 9.50 -3.61 -0.88
N GLY A 62 9.20 -2.93 0.24
CA GLY A 62 10.08 -1.91 0.83
C GLY A 62 11.18 -2.53 1.68
N TYR A 63 12.25 -1.77 1.90
CA TYR A 63 13.39 -2.20 2.72
C TYR A 63 13.15 -2.10 4.23
N GLU A 64 12.18 -1.29 4.65
CA GLU A 64 11.84 -1.10 6.06
C GLU A 64 10.64 -1.99 6.44
N PRO A 65 10.65 -2.59 7.64
CA PRO A 65 9.48 -3.28 8.15
C PRO A 65 8.33 -2.29 8.39
N ILE A 66 7.10 -2.72 8.11
CA ILE A 66 5.90 -1.92 8.34
C ILE A 66 4.93 -2.69 9.21
N TYR A 67 4.39 -2.05 10.23
CA TYR A 67 3.32 -2.62 11.03
C TYR A 67 1.99 -2.34 10.36
N VAL A 68 1.32 -3.37 9.86
CA VAL A 68 -0.02 -3.27 9.27
C VAL A 68 -1.02 -3.02 10.39
N GLN A 69 -1.78 -1.92 10.28
CA GLN A 69 -2.74 -1.48 11.29
C GLN A 69 -4.16 -1.68 10.81
N ASP A 70 -4.48 -1.19 9.61
CA ASP A 70 -5.84 -1.23 9.11
C ASP A 70 -5.92 -1.77 7.70
N LEU A 71 -6.93 -2.60 7.47
CA LEU A 71 -7.41 -2.95 6.13
C LEU A 71 -8.77 -2.30 5.96
N LEU A 72 -8.93 -1.52 4.92
CA LEU A 72 -10.20 -0.94 4.52
C LEU A 72 -10.56 -1.45 3.12
N VAL A 73 -11.86 -1.58 2.87
CA VAL A 73 -12.38 -1.86 1.55
C VAL A 73 -13.41 -0.81 1.17
N THR A 74 -13.19 -0.20 0.01
CA THR A 74 -14.13 0.72 -0.62
C THR A 74 -14.83 0.00 -1.76
N LEU A 75 -16.15 0.00 -1.73
CA LEU A 75 -17.05 -0.61 -2.72
C LEU A 75 -17.75 0.51 -3.47
N ASP A 76 -17.62 0.51 -4.79
CA ASP A 76 -18.39 1.38 -5.69
C ASP A 76 -19.54 0.56 -6.30
N VAL A 77 -20.76 0.83 -5.85
CA VAL A 77 -21.95 0.08 -6.24
C VAL A 77 -22.84 0.96 -7.10
N GLU A 78 -23.26 0.41 -8.24
CA GLU A 78 -24.19 1.08 -9.12
C GLU A 78 -25.51 1.40 -8.39
N GLY A 79 -25.84 2.69 -8.29
CA GLY A 79 -27.05 3.20 -7.66
C GLY A 79 -26.97 3.43 -6.14
N ASP A 80 -26.01 2.83 -5.43
CA ASP A 80 -25.78 3.04 -3.98
C ASP A 80 -24.62 4.02 -3.74
N GLY A 81 -23.68 4.13 -4.70
CA GLY A 81 -22.50 4.97 -4.60
C GLY A 81 -21.34 4.30 -3.86
N VAL A 82 -20.38 5.13 -3.42
CA VAL A 82 -19.10 4.67 -2.88
C VAL A 82 -19.14 4.57 -1.36
N HIS A 83 -18.96 3.35 -0.85
CA HIS A 83 -18.97 3.04 0.58
C HIS A 83 -17.65 2.44 1.01
N THR A 84 -17.13 2.83 2.19
CA THR A 84 -15.85 2.30 2.71
C THR A 84 -16.06 1.67 4.07
N TYR A 85 -15.44 0.51 4.26
CA TYR A 85 -15.62 -0.34 5.45
C TYR A 85 -14.26 -0.74 6.03
N TYR A 86 -14.17 -0.79 7.36
CA TYR A 86 -12.99 -1.33 8.05
C TYR A 86 -13.10 -2.85 8.17
N VAL A 87 -11.99 -3.53 7.85
CA VAL A 87 -11.87 -4.98 7.77
C VAL A 87 -10.65 -5.46 8.59
N THR A 88 -10.51 -4.93 9.79
CA THR A 88 -9.35 -5.16 10.67
C THR A 88 -9.43 -6.48 11.45
N ASP A 89 -10.60 -6.84 11.97
CA ASP A 89 -10.83 -8.08 12.73
C ASP A 89 -11.16 -9.27 11.82
N ARG A 90 -10.41 -10.39 11.91
CA ARG A 90 -10.72 -11.63 11.18
C ARG A 90 -11.73 -12.49 11.95
N ARG A 91 -13.00 -12.08 11.97
CA ARG A 91 -14.09 -12.79 12.68
C ARG A 91 -14.53 -14.12 12.02
N GLU A 92 -13.92 -14.49 10.89
CA GLU A 92 -14.27 -15.66 10.08
C GLU A 92 -13.54 -16.95 10.47
N LEU A 93 -12.47 -16.84 11.27
CA LEU A 93 -11.71 -18.00 11.72
C LEU A 93 -12.41 -18.66 12.90
N SER A 94 -12.59 -19.97 12.84
CA SER A 94 -13.09 -20.74 13.99
C SER A 94 -12.11 -20.65 15.16
N SER A 95 -12.61 -20.80 16.39
CA SER A 95 -11.80 -20.75 17.62
C SER A 95 -10.56 -21.66 17.56
N ASP A 96 -10.64 -22.78 16.85
CA ASP A 96 -9.54 -23.74 16.65
C ASP A 96 -8.48 -23.24 15.64
N GLN A 97 -8.87 -22.46 14.64
CA GLN A 97 -7.96 -21.84 13.66
C GLN A 97 -7.24 -20.60 14.24
N ILE A 98 -7.87 -19.91 15.18
CA ILE A 98 -7.28 -18.81 15.95
C ILE A 98 -6.22 -19.33 16.94
N ALA A 99 -6.36 -20.55 17.45
CA ALA A 99 -5.42 -21.14 18.41
C ALA A 99 -4.11 -21.66 17.77
N GLN A 100 -4.15 -22.06 16.49
CA GLN A 100 -2.97 -22.61 15.78
C GLN A 100 -2.13 -21.56 15.06
N SER A 101 -2.61 -20.32 14.95
CA SER A 101 -1.92 -19.24 14.27
C SER A 101 -2.04 -17.98 15.11
N LEU A 102 -1.01 -17.13 15.12
CA LEU A 102 -1.14 -15.71 15.50
C LEU A 102 -2.15 -14.93 14.61
N GLY A 103 -3.02 -15.63 13.86
CA GLY A 103 -3.74 -15.22 12.65
C GLY A 103 -5.19 -14.78 12.86
N GLY A 104 -5.61 -14.45 14.08
CA GLY A 104 -6.92 -13.83 14.33
C GLY A 104 -7.03 -12.38 13.82
N THR A 105 -5.93 -11.76 13.37
CA THR A 105 -5.90 -10.38 12.89
C THR A 105 -5.16 -10.28 11.56
N THR A 106 -5.49 -9.28 10.74
CA THR A 106 -4.65 -8.87 9.60
C THR A 106 -3.55 -7.89 10.02
N GLN A 107 -3.44 -7.63 11.33
CA GLN A 107 -2.50 -6.69 11.92
C GLN A 107 -1.20 -7.38 12.30
N GLY A 108 -0.10 -6.65 12.17
CA GLY A 108 1.20 -7.16 12.59
C GLY A 108 2.37 -6.61 11.79
N PRO A 109 3.59 -6.91 12.24
CA PRO A 109 4.80 -6.49 11.55
C PRO A 109 5.01 -7.31 10.26
N LEU A 110 5.21 -6.61 9.15
CA LEU A 110 5.54 -7.18 7.84
C LEU A 110 6.97 -6.79 7.47
N LYS A 111 7.90 -7.75 7.52
CA LYS A 111 9.31 -7.51 7.18
C LYS A 111 9.50 -7.35 5.67
N MET A 112 10.67 -6.86 5.26
CA MET A 112 11.04 -6.77 3.85
C MET A 112 10.95 -8.15 3.19
N GLY A 113 10.25 -8.22 2.05
CA GLY A 113 10.07 -9.45 1.27
C GLY A 113 8.99 -10.39 1.79
N ASP A 114 8.46 -10.16 3.00
CA ASP A 114 7.37 -10.97 3.56
C ASP A 114 6.03 -10.57 2.95
N TYR A 115 5.06 -11.48 3.08
CA TYR A 115 3.68 -11.26 2.70
C TYR A 115 2.71 -11.83 3.74
N ILE A 116 1.50 -11.27 3.77
CA ILE A 116 0.37 -11.80 4.53
C ILE A 116 -0.84 -11.98 3.60
N SER A 117 -1.64 -13.02 3.85
CA SER A 117 -2.94 -13.17 3.21
C SER A 117 -3.99 -12.37 3.97
N LEU A 118 -4.68 -11.47 3.25
CA LEU A 118 -5.82 -10.71 3.75
C LEU A 118 -7.11 -11.56 3.76
N GLY A 119 -7.12 -12.68 3.05
CA GLY A 119 -8.27 -13.58 2.87
C GLY A 119 -8.83 -13.53 1.44
N THR A 120 -9.92 -14.26 1.22
CA THR A 120 -10.69 -14.17 -0.03
C THR A 120 -11.45 -12.86 -0.09
N VAL A 121 -11.77 -12.40 -1.29
CA VAL A 121 -12.60 -11.19 -1.48
C VAL A 121 -13.97 -11.38 -0.80
N ARG A 122 -14.58 -12.56 -0.93
CA ARG A 122 -15.82 -12.92 -0.24
C ARG A 122 -15.70 -12.77 1.27
N GLY A 123 -14.62 -13.28 1.87
CA GLY A 123 -14.41 -13.13 3.31
C GLY A 123 -14.18 -11.69 3.73
N ILE A 124 -13.44 -10.93 2.92
CA ILE A 124 -13.26 -9.50 3.17
C ILE A 124 -14.60 -8.73 3.13
N LEU A 125 -15.46 -9.04 2.15
CA LEU A 125 -16.79 -8.45 2.03
C LEU A 125 -17.71 -8.86 3.19
N SER A 126 -17.72 -10.14 3.58
CA SER A 126 -18.54 -10.62 4.69
C SER A 126 -18.19 -9.96 6.02
N ARG A 127 -16.91 -9.61 6.22
CA ARG A 127 -16.41 -8.88 7.40
C ARG A 127 -16.74 -7.39 7.39
N GLY A 128 -16.47 -6.72 6.28
CA GLY A 128 -16.58 -5.27 6.18
C GLY A 128 -18.00 -4.78 5.88
N ALA A 129 -18.72 -5.53 5.06
CA ALA A 129 -20.04 -5.16 4.56
C ALA A 129 -21.01 -6.35 4.72
N PRO A 130 -21.39 -6.72 5.96
CA PRO A 130 -22.28 -7.87 6.20
C PRO A 130 -23.67 -7.73 5.56
N TYR A 131 -24.09 -6.51 5.23
CA TYR A 131 -25.34 -6.22 4.53
C TYR A 131 -25.21 -6.26 3.00
N PHE A 132 -24.06 -6.65 2.48
CA PHE A 132 -23.79 -6.75 1.06
C PHE A 132 -24.31 -8.09 0.54
N THR A 133 -25.59 -8.11 0.16
CA THR A 133 -26.26 -9.28 -0.43
C THR A 133 -25.72 -9.58 -1.84
N ASP A 134 -25.93 -10.81 -2.32
CA ASP A 134 -25.52 -11.24 -3.66
C ASP A 134 -26.06 -10.30 -4.76
N ASP A 135 -27.28 -9.79 -4.61
CA ASP A 135 -27.88 -8.80 -5.52
C ASP A 135 -27.07 -7.50 -5.62
N LYS A 136 -26.42 -7.07 -4.53
CA LYS A 136 -25.55 -5.88 -4.50
C LYS A 136 -24.16 -6.22 -5.05
N VAL A 137 -23.70 -7.45 -4.90
CA VAL A 137 -22.46 -7.93 -5.52
C VAL A 137 -22.56 -7.88 -7.05
N LEU A 138 -23.74 -8.19 -7.59
CA LEU A 138 -24.06 -8.04 -9.02
C LEU A 138 -24.19 -6.58 -9.49
N LYS A 139 -24.13 -5.60 -8.60
CA LYS A 139 -24.09 -4.16 -8.95
C LYS A 139 -22.75 -3.51 -8.63
N LEU A 140 -21.77 -4.31 -8.22
CA LEU A 140 -20.47 -3.81 -7.81
C LEU A 140 -19.64 -3.50 -9.06
N ASN A 141 -19.25 -2.25 -9.22
CA ASN A 141 -18.44 -1.77 -10.34
C ASN A 141 -16.95 -1.90 -10.03
N GLU A 142 -16.53 -1.38 -8.87
CA GLU A 142 -15.14 -1.38 -8.45
C GLU A 142 -15.00 -1.75 -6.97
N ILE A 143 -13.91 -2.44 -6.66
CA ILE A 143 -13.48 -2.78 -5.31
C ILE A 143 -12.09 -2.21 -5.12
N THR A 144 -11.92 -1.38 -4.09
CA THR A 144 -10.63 -0.81 -3.72
C THR A 144 -10.20 -1.32 -2.36
N PHE A 145 -9.05 -2.00 -2.32
CA PHE A 145 -8.39 -2.39 -1.08
C PHE A 145 -7.42 -1.30 -0.66
N ILE A 146 -7.53 -0.85 0.59
CA ILE A 146 -6.65 0.14 1.20
C ILE A 146 -6.04 -0.49 2.44
N VAL A 147 -4.71 -0.55 2.48
CA VAL A 147 -3.98 -0.97 3.69
C VAL A 147 -3.27 0.24 4.27
N LEU A 148 -3.47 0.45 5.55
CA LEU A 148 -2.77 1.44 6.35
C LEU A 148 -1.81 0.74 7.31
N GLY A 149 -0.63 1.33 7.46
CA GLY A 149 0.36 0.84 8.40
C GLY A 149 1.31 1.94 8.84
N THR A 150 2.13 1.60 9.82
CA THR A 150 3.09 2.52 10.40
C THR A 150 4.48 1.88 10.41
N ALA A 151 5.45 2.60 9.84
CA ALA A 151 6.88 2.35 9.99
C ALA A 151 7.48 3.54 10.75
N HIS A 152 8.56 4.16 10.28
CA HIS A 152 8.99 5.47 10.82
C HIS A 152 7.93 6.57 10.59
N LYS A 153 7.14 6.47 9.52
CA LYS A 153 6.03 7.38 9.22
C LYS A 153 4.80 6.56 8.83
N PRO A 154 3.58 7.09 9.00
CA PRO A 154 2.38 6.47 8.44
C PRO A 154 2.53 6.30 6.93
N GLY A 155 2.18 5.12 6.45
CA GLY A 155 2.23 4.77 5.05
C GLY A 155 1.08 3.82 4.72
N GLY A 156 0.80 3.66 3.44
CA GLY A 156 -0.24 2.73 3.03
C GLY A 156 -0.13 2.37 1.57
N ALA A 157 -0.98 1.44 1.18
CA ALA A 157 -1.15 0.98 -0.19
C ALA A 157 -2.62 0.99 -0.56
N ARG A 158 -2.89 1.27 -1.83
CA ARG A 158 -4.22 1.25 -2.42
C ARG A 158 -4.17 0.47 -3.73
N LYS A 159 -5.11 -0.46 -3.91
CA LYS A 159 -5.27 -1.19 -5.16
C LYS A 159 -6.74 -1.30 -5.50
N THR A 160 -7.09 -0.87 -6.72
CA THR A 160 -8.44 -0.92 -7.25
C THR A 160 -8.55 -2.00 -8.30
N TYR A 161 -9.63 -2.76 -8.20
CA TYR A 161 -10.03 -3.79 -9.14
C TYR A 161 -11.41 -3.43 -9.67
N ARG A 162 -11.56 -3.47 -10.99
CA ARG A 162 -12.86 -3.47 -11.64
C ARG A 162 -13.44 -4.88 -11.58
N VAL A 163 -14.71 -4.95 -11.22
CA VAL A 163 -15.45 -6.21 -11.20
C VAL A 163 -15.92 -6.50 -12.62
N VAL A 164 -15.60 -7.69 -13.12
CA VAL A 164 -16.13 -8.21 -14.39
C VAL A 164 -17.11 -9.31 -14.03
N GLN A 165 -18.37 -9.11 -14.41
CA GLN A 165 -19.46 -10.03 -14.14
C GLN A 165 -19.69 -10.92 -15.37
N GLY A 166 -19.98 -12.19 -15.10
CA GLY A 166 -20.32 -13.19 -16.11
C GLY A 166 -21.65 -13.84 -15.72
N GLY A 167 -22.75 -13.35 -16.30
CA GLY A 167 -24.10 -13.81 -15.93
C GLY A 167 -24.47 -13.37 -14.51
N ASP A 168 -24.83 -14.32 -13.66
CA ASP A 168 -25.27 -14.12 -12.27
C ASP A 168 -24.11 -14.26 -11.24
N GLU A 169 -22.86 -14.26 -11.68
CA GLU A 169 -21.70 -14.30 -10.78
C GLU A 169 -20.59 -13.33 -11.18
N VAL A 170 -19.74 -12.99 -10.20
CA VAL A 170 -18.50 -12.26 -10.42
C VAL A 170 -17.47 -13.21 -10.99
N GLU A 171 -17.20 -13.11 -12.28
CA GLU A 171 -16.27 -13.99 -13.00
C GLU A 171 -14.83 -13.66 -12.60
N HIS A 172 -14.42 -12.40 -12.77
CA HIS A 172 -13.03 -11.99 -12.51
C HIS A 172 -12.90 -10.55 -12.00
N LEU A 173 -11.87 -10.32 -11.18
CA LEU A 173 -11.44 -9.00 -10.75
C LEU A 173 -10.25 -8.52 -11.59
N LYS A 174 -10.45 -7.46 -12.37
CA LYS A 174 -9.42 -6.91 -13.25
C LYS A 174 -8.76 -5.70 -12.59
N PRO A 175 -7.44 -5.68 -12.38
CA PRO A 175 -6.78 -4.53 -11.78
C PRO A 175 -6.89 -3.31 -12.71
N THR A 176 -7.28 -2.16 -12.15
CA THR A 176 -7.39 -0.91 -12.92
C THR A 176 -6.01 -0.34 -13.26
N ARG A 177 -5.00 -0.69 -12.47
CA ARG A 177 -3.58 -0.35 -12.68
C ARG A 177 -2.69 -1.56 -12.43
N LEU A 178 -1.59 -1.66 -13.17
CA LEU A 178 -0.58 -2.70 -12.95
C LEU A 178 0.03 -2.60 -11.55
N ASP A 179 0.36 -1.38 -11.11
CA ASP A 179 1.02 -1.13 -9.84
C ASP A 179 0.03 -0.89 -8.70
N THR A 180 0.50 -1.10 -7.48
CA THR A 180 -0.20 -0.68 -6.26
C THR A 180 0.11 0.79 -6.00
N GLU A 181 -0.92 1.60 -5.79
CA GLU A 181 -0.73 3.01 -5.49
C GLU A 181 -0.28 3.19 -4.04
N ARG A 182 0.77 3.98 -3.83
CA ARG A 182 1.28 4.26 -2.50
C ARG A 182 0.57 5.46 -1.89
N LEU A 183 0.16 5.31 -0.63
CA LEU A 183 -0.42 6.38 0.16
C LEU A 183 0.66 7.08 1.00
N SER A 184 0.66 8.42 0.96
CA SER A 184 1.54 9.25 1.78
C SER A 184 0.98 9.40 3.20
N ALA A 185 1.82 9.78 4.17
CA ALA A 185 1.38 10.07 5.53
C ALA A 185 0.27 11.13 5.64
N ARG A 186 0.14 12.04 4.66
CA ARG A 186 -0.98 13.00 4.59
C ARG A 186 -2.26 12.30 4.12
N ALA A 187 -2.16 11.46 3.10
CA ALA A 187 -3.30 10.69 2.59
C ALA A 187 -3.84 9.71 3.63
N CYS A 188 -2.95 8.96 4.32
CA CYS A 188 -3.37 8.05 5.40
C CYS A 188 -4.11 8.79 6.52
N ARG A 189 -3.59 9.94 6.95
CA ARG A 189 -4.24 10.77 7.98
C ARG A 189 -5.60 11.29 7.54
N ARG A 190 -5.75 11.69 6.26
CA ARG A 190 -7.04 12.12 5.72
C ARG A 190 -8.05 10.98 5.71
N ILE A 191 -7.66 9.80 5.22
CA ILE A 191 -8.53 8.61 5.18
C ILE A 191 -8.97 8.24 6.61
N HIS A 192 -8.04 8.25 7.57
CA HIS A 192 -8.36 8.00 8.97
C HIS A 192 -9.25 9.08 9.60
N ALA A 193 -9.13 10.35 9.18
CA ALA A 193 -9.94 11.45 9.70
C ALA A 193 -11.36 11.50 9.09
N GLU A 194 -11.50 11.17 7.81
CA GLU A 194 -12.79 11.14 7.09
C GLU A 194 -13.75 10.08 7.65
N GLN A 195 -13.26 9.13 8.45
CA GLN A 195 -14.04 8.01 8.98
C GLN A 195 -14.01 7.91 10.52
N GLY A 196 -13.41 8.92 11.18
CA GLY A 196 -13.33 8.99 12.64
C GLY A 196 -14.65 9.44 13.27
N SER A 197 -15.54 8.48 13.56
CA SER A 197 -16.68 8.61 14.48
C SER A 197 -17.13 7.26 15.04
N ASP A 198 -16.88 6.14 14.36
CA ASP A 198 -17.57 4.87 14.68
C ASP A 198 -16.62 3.72 15.08
N VAL A 199 -15.49 4.04 15.74
CA VAL A 199 -14.67 3.07 16.50
C VAL A 199 -14.63 3.49 17.96
#